data_AF-A0A172TR75-F1
#
_entry.id   AF-A0A172TR75-F1
#
_cell.length_a   1.000
_cell.length_b   1.000
_cell.length_c   1.000
_cell.angle_alpha   90.00
_cell.angle_beta   90.00
_cell.angle_gamma   90.00
#
_symmetry.space_group_name_H-M   'P 1'
#
loop_
_entity.id
_entity.type
_entity.pdbx_description
1 polymer ?
#
loop_
_entity_poly.entity_id
_entity_poly.type
_entity_poly.pdbx_seq_one_letter_code
_entity_poly.pdbx_strand_id
1 'polypeptide(L)'
;MKIEFYAKQHHFKEGSSDVQRLDSSIALSIIRQNHTPENLAIISSDRAGDIERKFMKVFGLNIQVFRKENGSWKQTGNSDTCTLKELSDLSTHSS
;
A
#
# COMPACT_ATOMS: atom_id res chain seq x y z
N MET A 1 9.39 -4.49 -0.67
CA MET A 1 8.03 -3.89 -0.67
C MET A 1 8.13 -2.40 -0.94
N LYS A 2 7.07 -1.80 -1.46
CA LYS A 2 6.93 -0.35 -1.67
C LYS A 2 5.49 0.07 -1.35
N ILE A 3 5.30 1.32 -0.92
CA ILE A 3 4.00 1.95 -0.73
C ILE A 3 3.88 3.10 -1.74
N GLU A 4 2.74 3.24 -2.39
CA GLU A 4 2.39 4.37 -3.25
C GLU A 4 1.11 5.02 -2.75
N PHE A 5 0.96 6.33 -2.96
CA PHE A 5 -0.19 7.12 -2.51
C PHE A 5 -1.14 7.43 -3.66
N TYR A 6 -2.44 7.53 -3.35
CA TYR A 6 -3.49 7.73 -4.34
C TYR A 6 -4.45 8.85 -3.93
N ALA A 7 -4.98 9.57 -4.92
CA ALA A 7 -5.91 10.68 -4.69
C ALA A 7 -7.29 10.22 -4.20
N LYS A 8 -7.72 9.00 -4.58
CA LYS A 8 -9.02 8.43 -4.26
C LYS A 8 -8.90 7.02 -3.71
N GLN A 9 -9.91 6.62 -2.93
CA GLN A 9 -10.04 5.25 -2.46
C GLN A 9 -10.47 4.36 -3.62
N HIS A 10 -9.87 3.18 -3.70
CA HIS A 10 -10.26 2.16 -4.68
C HIS A 10 -11.31 1.21 -4.08
N HIS A 11 -12.07 0.55 -4.94
CA HIS A 11 -13.00 -0.49 -4.50
C HIS A 11 -12.23 -1.76 -4.11
N PHE A 12 -12.72 -2.47 -3.08
CA PHE A 12 -12.11 -3.69 -2.56
C PHE A 12 -11.95 -4.75 -3.68
N LYS A 13 -10.72 -5.29 -3.84
CA LYS A 13 -10.29 -6.23 -4.91
C LYS A 13 -10.06 -5.64 -6.30
N GLU A 14 -10.06 -4.32 -6.45
CA GLU A 14 -9.63 -3.67 -7.68
C GLU A 14 -8.26 -3.02 -7.48
N GLY A 15 -7.35 -3.22 -8.43
CA GLY A 15 -6.08 -2.50 -8.45
C GLY A 15 -6.32 -1.00 -8.57
N SER A 16 -5.46 -0.22 -7.94
CA SER A 16 -5.50 1.22 -8.08
C SER A 16 -5.22 1.65 -9.51
N SER A 17 -6.12 2.45 -10.10
CA SER A 17 -5.86 3.03 -11.42
C SER A 17 -4.61 3.93 -11.35
N ASP A 18 -3.62 3.69 -12.21
CA ASP A 18 -2.36 4.43 -12.23
C ASP A 18 -2.57 5.95 -12.42
N VAL A 19 -3.67 6.37 -13.07
CA VAL A 19 -4.02 7.79 -13.22
C VAL A 19 -4.39 8.49 -11.92
N GLN A 20 -4.60 7.75 -10.82
CA GLN A 20 -4.85 8.32 -9.50
C GLN A 20 -3.61 8.31 -8.61
N ARG A 21 -2.47 7.77 -9.08
CA ARG A 21 -1.23 7.71 -8.30
C ARG A 21 -0.67 9.12 -8.15
N LEU A 22 -0.40 9.48 -6.91
CA LEU A 22 0.20 10.77 -6.56
C LEU A 22 1.71 10.73 -6.77
N ASP A 23 2.26 11.87 -7.17
CA ASP A 23 3.70 12.04 -7.30
C ASP A 23 4.38 11.98 -5.92
N SER A 24 5.54 11.33 -5.84
CA SER A 24 6.27 11.14 -4.58
C SER A 24 6.84 12.44 -4.00
N SER A 25 6.90 13.52 -4.77
CA SER A 25 7.29 14.86 -4.30
C SER A 25 6.19 15.58 -3.52
N ILE A 26 4.94 15.11 -3.58
CA ILE A 26 3.83 15.71 -2.84
C ILE A 26 4.00 15.42 -1.35
N ALA A 27 4.02 16.48 -0.53
CA ALA A 27 4.11 16.33 0.91
C ALA A 27 2.86 15.65 1.48
N LEU A 28 3.04 14.67 2.37
CA LEU A 28 1.94 13.96 3.04
C LEU A 28 0.99 14.90 3.79
N SER A 29 1.50 16.04 4.27
CA SER A 29 0.70 17.08 4.94
C SER A 29 -0.38 17.69 4.05
N ILE A 30 -0.22 17.62 2.71
CA ILE A 30 -1.16 18.14 1.72
C ILE A 30 -2.30 17.14 1.48
N ILE A 31 -2.02 15.84 1.57
CA ILE A 31 -2.92 14.78 1.09
C ILE A 31 -3.58 13.98 2.21
N ARG A 32 -3.05 14.04 3.44
CA ARG A 32 -3.70 13.40 4.60
C ARG A 32 -4.98 14.13 4.96
N GLN A 33 -6.05 13.39 5.23
CA GLN A 33 -7.31 13.96 5.68
C GLN A 33 -7.31 14.16 7.21
N ASN A 34 -6.54 13.33 7.92
CA ASN A 34 -6.37 13.43 9.37
C ASN A 34 -5.00 14.05 9.68
N HIS A 35 -5.00 15.17 10.41
CA HIS A 35 -3.79 15.92 10.73
C HIS A 35 -3.22 15.61 12.12
N THR A 36 -3.87 14.71 12.87
CA THR A 36 -3.40 14.24 14.18
C THR A 36 -2.08 13.47 14.01
N PRO A 37 -1.02 13.82 14.77
CA PRO A 37 0.17 13.00 14.84
C PRO A 37 -0.16 11.65 15.46
N GLU A 38 0.02 10.59 14.70
CA GLU A 38 -0.25 9.22 15.12
C GLU A 38 0.88 8.30 14.66
N ASN A 39 1.12 7.24 15.43
CA ASN A 39 2.10 6.22 15.07
C ASN A 39 1.40 5.01 14.46
N LEU A 40 1.93 4.52 13.34
CA LEU A 40 1.46 3.30 12.70
C LEU A 40 2.62 2.31 12.60
N ALA A 41 2.48 1.18 13.31
CA ALA A 41 3.42 0.07 13.21
C ALA A 41 2.99 -0.87 12.07
N ILE A 42 3.97 -1.23 11.23
CA ILE A 42 3.83 -2.23 10.17
C ILE A 42 4.74 -3.40 10.51
N ILE A 43 4.18 -4.60 10.64
CA ILE A 43 4.93 -5.82 10.97
C ILE A 43 4.77 -6.89 9.88
N SER A 44 5.67 -7.87 9.85
CA SER A 44 5.72 -8.89 8.78
C SER A 44 4.47 -9.76 8.70
N SER A 45 3.75 -9.94 9.81
CA SER A 45 2.48 -10.68 9.89
C SER A 45 1.26 -9.84 9.48
N ASP A 46 1.41 -8.54 9.26
CA ASP A 46 0.31 -7.72 8.73
C ASP A 46 0.03 -8.10 7.29
N ARG A 47 -1.26 -8.18 6.94
CA ARG A 47 -1.71 -8.35 5.55
C ARG A 47 -1.64 -7.03 4.80
N ALA A 48 -1.36 -7.08 3.51
CA ALA A 48 -1.24 -5.87 2.68
C ALA A 48 -2.53 -5.01 2.74
N GLY A 49 -3.70 -5.62 2.58
CA GLY A 49 -4.96 -4.90 2.68
C GLY A 49 -5.24 -4.36 4.10
N ASP A 50 -4.68 -4.96 5.15
CA ASP A 50 -4.83 -4.44 6.52
C ASP A 50 -4.01 -3.17 6.72
N ILE A 51 -2.84 -3.08 6.09
CA ILE A 51 -2.00 -1.89 6.09
C ILE A 51 -2.73 -0.76 5.38
N GLU A 52 -3.29 -1.01 4.19
CA GLU A 52 -4.05 0.00 3.44
C GLU A 52 -5.22 0.55 4.25
N ARG A 53 -5.97 -0.33 4.93
CA ARG A 53 -7.06 0.08 5.84
C ARG A 53 -6.55 0.84 7.06
N LYS A 54 -5.40 0.47 7.64
CA LYS A 54 -4.79 1.20 8.76
C LYS A 54 -4.40 2.62 8.34
N PHE A 55 -3.79 2.81 7.16
CA PHE A 55 -3.41 4.13 6.64
C PHE A 55 -4.63 5.03 6.40
N MET A 56 -5.69 4.47 5.80
CA MET A 56 -6.96 5.20 5.64
C MET A 56 -7.53 5.59 7.00
N LYS A 57 -7.62 4.64 7.96
CA LYS A 57 -8.22 4.91 9.27
C LYS A 57 -7.44 5.94 10.08
N VAL A 58 -6.12 5.84 10.11
CA VAL A 58 -5.26 6.69 10.96
C VAL A 58 -5.03 8.06 10.31
N PHE A 59 -4.66 8.08 9.03
CA PHE A 59 -4.21 9.30 8.35
C PHE A 59 -5.18 9.82 7.29
N GLY A 60 -6.23 9.07 6.95
CA GLY A 60 -7.09 9.39 5.81
C GLY A 60 -6.37 9.25 4.46
N LEU A 61 -5.32 8.42 4.41
CA LEU A 61 -4.48 8.26 3.23
C LEU A 61 -4.89 7.01 2.46
N ASN A 62 -5.16 7.17 1.17
CA ASN A 62 -5.27 6.06 0.24
C ASN A 62 -3.86 5.64 -0.17
N ILE A 63 -3.52 4.39 0.09
CA ILE A 63 -2.26 3.81 -0.32
C ILE A 63 -2.50 2.47 -1.02
N GLN A 64 -1.50 2.02 -1.78
CA GLN A 64 -1.43 0.65 -2.27
C GLN A 64 -0.08 0.05 -1.93
N VAL A 65 -0.07 -1.20 -1.47
CA VAL A 65 1.16 -1.95 -1.24
C VAL A 65 1.62 -2.62 -2.54
N PHE A 66 2.94 -2.60 -2.78
CA PHE A 66 3.57 -3.23 -3.93
C PHE A 66 4.63 -4.24 -3.48
N ARG A 67 4.65 -5.39 -4.15
CA ARG A 67 5.74 -6.37 -4.08
C ARG A 67 6.62 -6.29 -5.32
N LYS A 68 7.86 -6.75 -5.19
CA LYS A 68 8.78 -6.83 -6.34
C LYS A 68 8.75 -8.25 -6.88
N GLU A 69 8.46 -8.40 -8.17
CA GLU A 69 8.41 -9.70 -8.84
C GLU A 69 9.09 -9.55 -10.21
N ASN A 70 10.09 -10.39 -10.48
CA ASN A 70 10.85 -10.40 -11.75
C ASN A 70 11.38 -9.01 -12.14
N GLY A 71 11.94 -8.30 -11.17
CA GLY A 71 12.45 -6.93 -11.35
C GLY A 71 11.38 -5.84 -11.47
N SER A 72 10.10 -6.20 -11.57
CA SER A 72 8.98 -5.27 -11.71
C SER A 72 8.22 -5.08 -10.40
N TRP A 73 7.64 -3.90 -10.17
CA TRP A 73 6.74 -3.65 -9.05
C TRP A 73 5.31 -4.06 -9.42
N LYS A 74 4.69 -4.90 -8.59
CA LYS A 74 3.31 -5.38 -8.77
C LYS A 74 2.46 -4.98 -7.57
N GLN A 75 1.29 -4.42 -7.83
CA GLN A 75 0.29 -4.13 -6.80
C GLN A 75 -0.16 -5.42 -6.11
N THR A 76 -0.49 -5.34 -4.82
CA THR A 76 -0.97 -6.49 -4.05
C THR A 76 -2.45 -6.79 -4.23
N GLY A 77 -3.20 -6.09 -5.10
CA GLY A 77 -4.67 -6.18 -5.19
C GLY A 77 -5.29 -7.58 -5.05
N ASN A 78 -4.88 -8.55 -5.88
CA ASN A 78 -5.41 -9.93 -5.79
C ASN A 78 -4.80 -10.77 -4.65
N SER A 79 -3.75 -10.27 -4.01
CA SER A 79 -2.99 -10.87 -2.91
C SER A 79 -3.05 -10.03 -1.63
N ASP A 80 -4.05 -9.14 -1.49
CA ASP A 80 -4.19 -8.27 -0.31
C ASP A 80 -4.47 -9.06 0.98
N THR A 81 -4.91 -10.31 0.84
CA THR A 81 -5.08 -11.27 1.93
C THR A 81 -3.77 -11.87 2.45
N CYS A 82 -2.68 -11.75 1.69
CA CYS A 82 -1.36 -12.25 2.08
C CYS A 82 -0.66 -11.27 3.03
N THR A 83 0.11 -11.85 3.95
CA THR A 83 1.03 -11.13 4.83
C THR A 83 2.21 -10.56 4.06
N LEU A 84 2.83 -9.51 4.60
CA LEU A 84 4.07 -8.96 4.04
C LEU A 84 5.18 -10.02 3.92
N LYS A 85 5.23 -10.97 4.87
CA LYS A 85 6.16 -12.09 4.81
C LYS A 85 5.87 -12.98 3.60
N GLU A 86 4.64 -13.45 3.43
CA GLU A 86 4.26 -14.31 2.31
C GLU A 86 4.54 -13.63 0.96
N LEU A 87 4.21 -12.34 0.85
CA LEU A 87 4.48 -11.55 -0.36
C LEU A 87 6.00 -11.41 -0.62
N SER A 88 6.81 -11.28 0.42
CA SER A 88 8.26 -11.27 0.30
C SER A 88 8.81 -12.62 -0.15
N ASP A 89 8.29 -13.73 0.38
CA ASP A 89 8.72 -15.08 0.01
C ASP A 89 8.34 -15.39 -1.46
N LEU A 90 7.19 -14.90 -1.94
CA LEU A 90 6.79 -14.96 -3.35
C LEU A 90 7.69 -14.11 -4.26
N SER A 91 8.35 -13.10 -3.72
CA SER A 91 9.25 -12.21 -4.47
C SER A 91 10.60 -12.88 -4.77
N THR A 92 11.01 -13.84 -3.95
CA THR A 92 12.33 -14.49 -4.01
C THR A 92 12.36 -15.80 -4.81
N HIS A 93 11.21 -16.44 -5.06
CA HIS A 93 11.14 -17.73 -5.76
C HIS A 93 11.04 -17.64 -7.29
N SER A 94 11.26 -16.46 -7.86
CA SER A 94 11.15 -16.22 -9.30
C SER A 94 12.51 -15.99 -9.97
N SER A 95 13.54 -16.73 -9.54
CA SER A 95 14.88 -16.76 -10.14
C SER A 95 15.16 -18.11 -10.79
#